data_AF-A0A8S9WDD1-F1
#
_entry.id   AF-A0A8S9WDD1-F1
#
_cell.length_a   1.000
_cell.length_b   1.000
_cell.length_c   1.000
_cell.angle_alpha   90.00
_cell.angle_beta   90.00
_cell.angle_gamma   90.00
#
_symmetry.space_group_name_H-M   'P 1'
#
loop_
_entity.id
_entity.type
_entity.pdbx_description
1 polymer ?
#
loop_
_entity_poly.entity_id
_entity_poly.type
_entity_poly.pdbx_seq_one_letter_code
_entity_poly.pdbx_strand_id
1 'polypeptide(L)'
;MENLSGRSTLSEDPGFAERIYAGVRYAYLNLLGEISGWLIVGILLAGIISYAIPDSLIQSYLGGGLASMLAMLVVGIPLYICATASTPIAAALIAKGMSPGTAFVFLLAGPATNAVTITMVAKFLGKRSAALYLAMIAICSVALGLALDFLYLGMGIETTAIAGCVSEVLPHEVKLLFAVLMLLAMTYAMYHAMRE
;
A
#
# COMPACT_ATOMS: atom_id res chain seq x y z
N MET A 1 -5.18 -43.05 -34.39
CA MET A 1 -4.79 -43.60 -33.07
C MET A 1 -3.29 -43.42 -32.93
N GLU A 2 -2.88 -42.16 -32.71
CA GLU A 2 -1.48 -41.76 -32.65
C GLU A 2 -1.01 -41.89 -31.20
N ASN A 3 -0.16 -42.89 -30.96
CA ASN A 3 0.31 -43.29 -29.65
C ASN A 3 1.78 -42.87 -29.51
N LEU A 4 2.09 -42.19 -28.40
CA LEU A 4 3.39 -42.16 -27.72
C LEU A 4 4.62 -41.77 -28.56
N SER A 5 4.84 -40.48 -28.77
CA SER A 5 6.18 -39.93 -29.05
C SER A 5 6.29 -38.50 -28.55
N GLY A 6 7.06 -38.30 -27.49
CA GLY A 6 7.26 -36.98 -26.90
C GLY A 6 8.15 -36.99 -25.67
N ARG A 7 9.31 -37.66 -25.80
CA ARG A 7 10.55 -37.48 -25.03
C ARG A 7 10.44 -36.66 -23.74
N SER A 8 10.61 -37.35 -22.63
CA SER A 8 11.63 -37.03 -21.62
C SER A 8 12.55 -35.86 -22.00
N THR A 9 12.20 -34.64 -21.62
CA THR A 9 13.22 -33.67 -21.23
C THR A 9 13.41 -33.88 -19.74
N LEU A 10 14.42 -34.67 -19.40
CA LEU A 10 15.13 -34.53 -18.12
C LEU A 10 15.52 -33.05 -18.03
N SER A 11 14.68 -32.23 -17.39
CA SER A 11 15.09 -30.90 -16.96
C SER A 11 16.20 -31.15 -15.96
N GLU A 12 17.45 -30.88 -16.37
CA GLU A 12 18.49 -30.54 -15.41
C GLU A 12 17.83 -29.63 -14.38
N ASP A 13 17.83 -30.03 -13.11
CA ASP A 13 17.37 -29.15 -12.05
C ASP A 13 18.11 -27.83 -12.27
N PRO A 14 17.41 -26.72 -12.61
CA PRO A 14 18.09 -25.49 -12.97
C PRO A 14 19.03 -25.17 -11.84
N GLY A 15 20.30 -24.93 -12.18
CA GLY A 15 21.33 -24.67 -11.19
C GLY A 15 20.84 -23.59 -10.23
N PHE A 16 21.26 -23.63 -8.97
CA PHE A 16 20.80 -22.68 -7.95
C PHE A 16 20.87 -21.22 -8.44
N ALA A 17 21.90 -20.89 -9.22
CA ALA A 17 22.07 -19.59 -9.87
C ALA A 17 20.97 -19.25 -10.90
N GLU A 18 20.51 -20.22 -11.69
CA GLU A 18 19.48 -20.05 -12.71
C GLU A 18 18.08 -19.95 -12.09
N ARG A 19 17.84 -20.64 -10.98
CA ARG A 19 16.62 -20.47 -10.16
C ARG A 19 16.58 -19.10 -9.49
N ILE A 20 17.70 -18.62 -8.96
CA ILE A 20 17.81 -17.27 -8.43
C ILE A 20 17.60 -16.24 -9.55
N TYR A 21 18.24 -16.41 -10.70
CA TYR A 21 18.10 -15.49 -11.83
C TYR A 21 16.65 -15.43 -12.33
N ALA A 22 16.00 -16.58 -12.48
CA ALA A 22 14.59 -16.66 -12.85
C ALA A 22 13.67 -16.02 -11.80
N GLY A 23 13.93 -16.26 -10.51
CA GLY A 23 13.18 -15.65 -9.41
C GLY A 23 13.33 -14.12 -9.35
N VAL A 24 14.56 -13.62 -9.48
CA VAL A 24 14.85 -12.17 -9.51
C VAL A 24 14.22 -11.52 -10.75
N ARG A 25 14.33 -12.15 -11.92
CA ARG A 25 13.71 -11.66 -13.15
C ARG A 25 12.18 -11.62 -13.05
N TYR A 26 11.56 -12.66 -12.49
CA TYR A 26 10.12 -12.70 -12.27
C TYR A 26 9.65 -11.61 -11.30
N ALA A 27 10.37 -11.45 -10.18
CA ALA A 27 10.06 -10.41 -9.20
C ALA A 27 10.20 -9.00 -9.78
N TYR A 28 11.23 -8.76 -10.58
CA TYR A 28 11.49 -7.43 -11.13
C TYR A 28 10.63 -7.09 -12.36
N LEU A 29 10.31 -8.04 -13.22
CA LEU A 29 9.57 -7.75 -14.45
C LEU A 29 8.06 -7.97 -14.29
N ASN A 30 7.65 -9.09 -13.67
CA ASN A 30 6.23 -9.46 -13.61
C ASN A 30 5.52 -8.77 -12.44
N LEU A 31 6.06 -8.89 -11.22
CA LEU A 31 5.43 -8.32 -10.03
C LEU A 31 5.48 -6.79 -10.04
N LEU A 32 6.64 -6.19 -10.32
CA LEU A 32 6.72 -4.72 -10.42
C LEU A 32 5.90 -4.18 -11.59
N GLY A 33 5.88 -4.88 -12.73
CA GLY A 33 5.01 -4.51 -13.86
C GLY A 33 3.55 -4.38 -13.44
N GLU A 34 3.00 -5.41 -12.79
CA GLU A 34 1.61 -5.44 -12.32
C GLU A 34 1.30 -4.38 -11.25
N ILE A 35 2.24 -4.12 -10.32
CA ILE A 35 2.03 -3.15 -9.23
C ILE A 35 2.24 -1.71 -9.71
N SER A 36 3.14 -1.48 -10.68
CA SER A 36 3.58 -0.15 -11.12
C SER A 36 2.44 0.74 -11.60
N GLY A 37 1.49 0.19 -12.38
CA GLY A 37 0.34 0.95 -12.88
C GLY A 37 -0.52 1.51 -11.74
N TRP A 38 -0.89 0.67 -10.78
CA TRP A 38 -1.66 1.08 -9.60
C TRP A 38 -0.88 2.02 -8.67
N LEU A 39 0.44 1.82 -8.57
CA LEU A 39 1.33 2.67 -7.79
C LEU A 39 1.41 4.09 -8.37
N ILE A 40 1.53 4.23 -9.69
CA ILE A 40 1.48 5.54 -10.38
C ILE A 40 0.16 6.24 -10.09
N VAL A 41 -0.96 5.53 -10.21
CA VAL A 41 -2.29 6.07 -9.91
C VAL A 41 -2.38 6.52 -8.45
N GLY A 42 -1.90 5.71 -7.51
CA GLY A 42 -1.88 6.04 -6.08
C GLY A 42 -1.06 7.30 -5.77
N ILE A 43 0.08 7.48 -6.43
CA ILE A 43 0.96 8.64 -6.25
C ILE A 43 0.36 9.91 -6.87
N LEU A 44 -0.23 9.80 -8.07
CA LEU A 44 -0.96 10.91 -8.68
C LEU A 44 -2.14 11.33 -7.80
N LEU A 45 -2.91 10.38 -7.30
CA LEU A 45 -4.03 10.63 -6.40
C LEU A 45 -3.53 11.28 -5.09
N ALA A 46 -2.44 10.78 -4.50
CA ALA A 46 -1.83 11.37 -3.31
C ALA A 46 -1.41 12.83 -3.54
N GLY A 47 -0.82 13.13 -4.70
CA GLY A 47 -0.46 14.50 -5.10
C GLY A 47 -1.68 15.42 -5.26
N ILE A 48 -2.74 14.94 -5.93
CA ILE A 48 -3.99 15.68 -6.08
C ILE A 48 -4.64 15.93 -4.73
N ILE A 49 -4.74 14.91 -3.87
CA ILE A 49 -5.30 15.04 -2.53
C ILE A 49 -4.50 16.05 -1.70
N SER A 50 -3.17 16.00 -1.78
CA SER A 50 -2.28 16.92 -1.06
C SER A 50 -2.42 18.38 -1.53
N TYR A 51 -2.76 18.59 -2.79
CA TYR A 51 -2.99 19.91 -3.35
C TYR A 51 -4.42 20.42 -3.11
N ALA A 52 -5.42 19.54 -3.23
CA ALA A 52 -6.83 19.89 -3.17
C ALA A 52 -7.39 20.02 -1.74
N ILE A 53 -6.83 19.28 -0.77
CA ILE A 53 -7.34 19.28 0.61
C ILE A 53 -6.43 20.14 1.50
N PRO A 54 -6.97 21.20 2.15
CA PRO A 54 -6.21 22.04 3.07
C PRO A 54 -5.91 21.31 4.39
N ASP A 55 -4.74 21.63 4.96
CA ASP A 55 -4.17 21.00 6.16
C ASP A 55 -5.12 21.10 7.37
N SER A 56 -5.90 22.18 7.46
CA SER A 56 -6.88 22.41 8.52
C SER A 56 -8.04 21.40 8.52
N LEU A 57 -8.47 20.92 7.34
CA LEU A 57 -9.49 19.87 7.25
C LEU A 57 -8.94 18.51 7.66
N ILE A 58 -7.68 18.22 7.32
CA ILE A 58 -7.04 16.96 7.71
C ILE A 58 -6.81 16.94 9.22
N GLN A 59 -6.30 18.01 9.82
CA GLN A 59 -6.12 18.05 11.27
C GLN A 59 -7.45 17.97 12.04
N SER A 60 -8.52 18.59 11.54
CA SER A 60 -9.82 18.58 12.24
C SER A 60 -10.59 17.25 12.10
N TYR A 61 -10.53 16.59 10.94
CA TYR A 61 -11.26 15.34 10.69
C TYR A 61 -10.41 14.07 10.82
N LEU A 62 -9.09 14.18 10.64
CA LEU A 62 -8.14 13.07 10.57
C LEU A 62 -6.97 13.20 11.56
N GLY A 63 -6.99 14.22 12.43
CA GLY A 63 -5.97 14.48 13.44
C GLY A 63 -5.96 13.51 14.62
N GLY A 64 -6.87 12.54 14.68
CA GLY A 64 -6.83 11.45 15.66
C GLY A 64 -8.20 10.99 16.16
N GLY A 65 -8.17 9.98 17.03
CA GLY A 65 -9.36 9.45 17.70
C GLY A 65 -10.20 8.47 16.88
N LEU A 66 -11.18 7.85 17.56
CA LEU A 66 -11.98 6.75 17.00
C LEU A 66 -12.75 7.15 15.73
N ALA A 67 -13.26 8.39 15.68
CA ALA A 67 -14.05 8.87 14.55
C ALA A 67 -13.23 8.96 13.25
N SER A 68 -11.97 9.42 13.33
CA SER A 68 -11.09 9.49 12.16
C SER A 68 -10.68 8.10 11.66
N MET A 69 -10.40 7.17 12.58
CA MET A 69 -10.09 5.78 12.26
C MET A 69 -11.26 5.08 11.56
N LEU A 70 -12.49 5.28 12.06
CA LEU A 70 -13.69 4.72 11.42
C LEU A 70 -13.96 5.37 10.07
N ALA A 71 -13.79 6.69 9.93
CA ALA A 71 -13.94 7.37 8.66
C ALA A 71 -12.95 6.82 7.60
N MET A 72 -11.68 6.65 7.97
CA MET A 72 -10.66 6.10 7.07
C MET A 72 -10.85 4.62 6.78
N LEU A 73 -11.38 3.84 7.72
CA LEU A 73 -11.79 2.46 7.48
C LEU A 73 -12.91 2.39 6.43
N VAL A 74 -13.92 3.25 6.56
CA VAL A 74 -15.06 3.32 5.62
C VAL A 74 -14.61 3.79 4.24
N VAL A 75 -13.66 4.72 4.15
CA VAL A 75 -13.08 5.18 2.88
C VAL A 75 -12.14 4.13 2.29
N GLY A 76 -11.39 3.39 3.11
CA GLY A 76 -10.44 2.37 2.67
C GLY A 76 -11.10 1.15 2.03
N ILE A 77 -12.29 0.75 2.52
CA ILE A 77 -13.07 -0.37 1.97
C ILE A 77 -13.36 -0.22 0.46
N PRO A 78 -13.97 0.88 -0.02
CA PRO A 78 -14.25 1.08 -1.45
C PRO A 78 -13.01 1.47 -2.25
N LEU A 79 -12.00 2.08 -1.63
CA LEU A 79 -10.80 2.51 -2.36
C LEU A 79 -10.04 1.31 -2.94
N TYR A 80 -10.10 0.13 -2.31
CA TYR A 80 -9.46 -1.13 -2.73
C TYR A 80 -8.11 -0.93 -3.46
N ILE A 81 -7.12 -0.47 -2.70
CA ILE A 81 -5.76 -0.26 -3.19
C ILE A 81 -4.81 -1.18 -2.42
N CYS A 82 -3.86 -1.78 -3.14
CA CYS A 82 -2.82 -2.61 -2.53
C CYS A 82 -1.96 -1.76 -1.56
N ALA A 83 -1.45 -2.39 -0.49
CA ALA A 83 -0.66 -1.69 0.54
C ALA A 83 0.44 -0.78 -0.05
N THR A 84 1.04 -1.21 -1.16
CA THR A 84 2.08 -0.46 -1.87
C THR A 84 1.61 0.89 -2.40
N ALA A 85 0.39 0.97 -2.95
CA ALA A 85 -0.16 2.20 -3.51
C ALA A 85 -0.90 3.04 -2.45
N SER A 86 -1.35 2.45 -1.34
CA SER A 86 -1.91 3.20 -0.21
C SER A 86 -0.83 3.83 0.69
N THR A 87 0.40 3.30 0.69
CA THR A 87 1.55 3.86 1.41
C THR A 87 1.86 5.32 1.05
N PRO A 88 2.05 5.71 -0.24
CA PRO A 88 2.32 7.11 -0.59
C PRO A 88 1.14 8.04 -0.27
N ILE A 89 -0.10 7.56 -0.38
CA ILE A 89 -1.30 8.32 0.02
C ILE A 89 -1.27 8.58 1.52
N ALA A 90 -1.03 7.54 2.33
CA ALA A 90 -0.94 7.66 3.79
C ALA A 90 0.20 8.60 4.20
N ALA A 91 1.39 8.47 3.59
CA ALA A 91 2.52 9.35 3.88
C ALA A 91 2.20 10.82 3.58
N ALA A 92 1.53 11.09 2.46
CA ALA A 92 1.13 12.45 2.09
C ALA A 92 0.09 13.04 3.07
N LEU A 93 -0.85 12.22 3.53
CA LEU A 93 -1.84 12.62 4.54
C LEU A 93 -1.22 12.83 5.93
N ILE A 94 -0.24 12.00 6.33
CA ILE A 94 0.52 12.19 7.58
C ILE A 94 1.28 13.52 7.53
N ALA A 95 1.92 13.84 6.40
CA ALA A 95 2.61 15.12 6.21
C ALA A 95 1.66 16.33 6.34
N LYS A 96 0.36 16.12 6.16
CA LYS A 96 -0.71 17.12 6.32
C LYS A 96 -1.31 17.16 7.73
N GLY A 97 -0.85 16.32 8.66
CA GLY A 97 -1.32 16.28 10.04
C GLY A 97 -2.32 15.17 10.35
N MET A 98 -2.43 14.14 9.51
CA MET A 98 -3.15 12.91 9.88
C MET A 98 -2.42 12.18 11.02
N SER A 99 -3.19 11.64 11.97
CA SER A 99 -2.64 10.81 13.04
C SER A 99 -2.03 9.51 12.49
N PRO A 100 -0.84 9.06 12.96
CA PRO A 100 -0.18 7.85 12.49
C PRO A 100 -1.02 6.59 12.72
N GLY A 101 -1.82 6.51 13.79
CA GLY A 101 -2.75 5.40 14.01
C GLY A 101 -3.89 5.39 13.02
N THR A 102 -4.43 6.55 12.64
CA THR A 102 -5.45 6.66 11.59
C THR A 102 -4.90 6.24 10.22
N ALA A 103 -3.67 6.64 9.90
CA ALA A 103 -2.97 6.17 8.71
C ALA A 103 -2.74 4.66 8.75
N PHE A 104 -2.37 4.11 9.90
CA PHE A 104 -2.16 2.67 10.07
C PHE A 104 -3.46 1.87 9.85
N VAL A 105 -4.59 2.36 10.37
CA VAL A 105 -5.91 1.76 10.11
C VAL A 105 -6.24 1.77 8.62
N PHE A 106 -5.98 2.87 7.91
CA PHE A 106 -6.16 2.94 6.46
C PHE A 106 -5.29 1.91 5.71
N LEU A 107 -4.02 1.78 6.11
CA LEU A 107 -3.08 0.81 5.51
C LEU A 107 -3.47 -0.65 5.77
N LEU A 108 -4.04 -0.95 6.93
CA LEU A 108 -4.56 -2.28 7.24
C LEU A 108 -5.87 -2.58 6.49
N ALA A 109 -6.76 -1.59 6.41
CA ALA A 109 -8.06 -1.74 5.77
C ALA A 109 -7.95 -2.10 4.29
N GLY A 110 -7.06 -1.45 3.54
CA GLY A 110 -6.91 -1.62 2.08
C GLY A 110 -6.76 -3.08 1.62
N PRO A 111 -5.69 -3.80 2.00
CA PRO A 111 -5.49 -5.19 1.61
C PRO A 111 -6.47 -6.15 2.30
N ALA A 112 -6.93 -5.83 3.51
CA ALA A 112 -7.82 -6.71 4.27
C ALA A 112 -9.26 -6.71 3.73
N THR A 113 -9.67 -5.65 3.02
CA THR A 113 -11.03 -5.49 2.49
C THR A 113 -11.12 -5.80 1.00
N ASN A 114 -10.20 -6.62 0.50
CA ASN A 114 -10.17 -7.04 -0.90
C ASN A 114 -11.50 -7.66 -1.34
N ALA A 115 -12.14 -7.05 -2.35
CA ALA A 115 -13.44 -7.48 -2.88
C ALA A 115 -13.43 -8.95 -3.33
N VAL A 116 -12.32 -9.43 -3.89
CA VAL A 116 -12.14 -10.84 -4.29
C VAL A 116 -12.14 -11.74 -3.06
N THR A 117 -11.37 -11.38 -2.03
CA THR A 117 -11.30 -12.13 -0.76
C THR A 117 -12.64 -12.13 -0.05
N ILE A 118 -13.30 -10.98 0.08
CA ILE A 118 -14.62 -10.88 0.72
C ILE A 118 -15.64 -11.73 -0.04
N THR A 119 -15.65 -11.66 -1.37
CA THR A 119 -16.60 -12.43 -2.19
C THR A 119 -16.33 -13.93 -2.10
N MET A 120 -15.07 -14.34 -2.11
CA MET A 120 -14.65 -15.74 -1.88
C MET A 120 -15.14 -16.23 -0.51
N VAL A 121 -14.83 -15.50 0.56
CA VAL A 121 -15.25 -15.86 1.92
C VAL A 121 -16.77 -15.89 2.02
N ALA A 122 -17.47 -14.92 1.43
CA ALA A 122 -18.94 -14.89 1.43
C ALA A 122 -19.56 -16.08 0.68
N LYS A 123 -18.94 -16.54 -0.41
CA LYS A 123 -19.40 -17.69 -1.19
C LYS A 123 -19.09 -19.03 -0.52
N PHE A 124 -17.88 -19.20 0.01
CA PHE A 124 -17.43 -20.49 0.55
C PHE A 124 -17.83 -20.69 2.03
N LEU A 125 -17.70 -19.65 2.86
CA LEU A 125 -17.96 -19.72 4.30
C LEU A 125 -19.32 -19.10 4.69
N GLY A 126 -20.00 -18.46 3.74
CA GLY A 126 -21.29 -17.81 3.95
C GLY A 126 -21.19 -16.36 4.41
N LYS A 127 -22.29 -15.61 4.24
CA LYS A 127 -22.37 -14.16 4.52
C LYS A 127 -22.09 -13.80 5.99
N ARG A 128 -22.47 -14.67 6.94
CA ARG A 128 -22.21 -14.46 8.38
C ARG A 128 -20.71 -14.47 8.69
N SER A 129 -19.98 -15.41 8.10
CA SER A 129 -18.53 -15.53 8.27
C SER A 129 -17.79 -14.35 7.63
N ALA A 130 -18.24 -13.87 6.47
CA ALA A 130 -17.69 -12.66 5.85
C ALA A 130 -17.90 -11.41 6.71
N ALA A 131 -19.07 -11.27 7.33
CA ALA A 131 -19.35 -10.16 8.25
C ALA A 131 -18.47 -10.21 9.51
N LEU A 132 -18.29 -11.40 10.09
CA LEU A 132 -17.37 -11.61 11.22
C LEU A 132 -15.92 -11.30 10.84
N TYR A 133 -15.48 -11.71 9.65
CA TYR A 133 -14.15 -11.41 9.13
C TYR A 133 -13.91 -9.89 9.05
N LEU A 134 -14.84 -9.15 8.44
CA LEU A 134 -14.76 -7.69 8.34
C LEU A 134 -14.81 -7.02 9.72
N ALA A 135 -15.67 -7.50 10.62
CA ALA A 135 -15.78 -6.98 11.98
C ALA A 135 -14.47 -7.18 12.76
N MET A 136 -13.85 -8.36 12.66
CA MET A 136 -12.58 -8.65 13.31
C MET A 136 -11.45 -7.78 12.77
N ILE A 137 -11.37 -7.59 11.45
CA ILE A 137 -10.40 -6.67 10.85
C ILE A 137 -10.60 -5.24 11.35
N ALA A 138 -11.85 -4.77 11.36
CA ALA A 138 -12.18 -3.43 11.84
C ALA A 138 -11.75 -3.24 13.31
N ILE A 139 -12.12 -4.18 14.18
CA ILE A 139 -11.80 -4.14 15.61
C ILE A 139 -10.28 -4.20 15.82
N CYS A 140 -9.58 -5.15 15.19
CA CYS A 140 -8.13 -5.28 15.33
C CYS A 140 -7.40 -4.05 14.79
N SER A 141 -7.81 -3.52 13.63
CA SER A 141 -7.16 -2.34 13.04
C SER A 141 -7.34 -1.13 13.92
N VAL A 142 -8.56 -0.86 14.40
CA VAL A 142 -8.83 0.27 15.30
C VAL A 142 -8.12 0.09 16.63
N ALA A 143 -8.12 -1.11 17.21
CA ALA A 143 -7.40 -1.38 18.47
C ALA A 143 -5.89 -1.12 18.33
N LEU A 144 -5.28 -1.58 17.23
CA LEU A 144 -3.86 -1.32 16.95
C LEU A 144 -3.60 0.15 16.62
N GLY A 145 -4.48 0.82 15.90
CA GLY A 145 -4.39 2.25 15.61
C GLY A 145 -4.44 3.09 16.88
N LEU A 146 -5.37 2.78 17.79
CA LEU A 146 -5.47 3.43 19.11
C LEU A 146 -4.24 3.13 19.97
N ALA A 147 -3.75 1.89 19.96
CA ALA A 147 -2.53 1.53 20.67
C ALA A 147 -1.32 2.30 20.13
N LEU A 148 -1.25 2.49 18.81
CA LEU A 148 -0.21 3.27 18.14
C LEU A 148 -0.30 4.75 18.52
N ASP A 149 -1.49 5.34 18.46
CA ASP A 149 -1.71 6.73 18.88
C ASP A 149 -1.36 6.93 20.35
N PHE A 150 -1.75 5.99 21.23
CA PHE A 150 -1.42 6.05 22.66
C PHE A 150 0.09 5.94 22.90
N LEU A 151 0.78 5.06 22.16
CA LEU A 151 2.23 4.93 22.22
C LEU A 151 2.93 6.21 21.75
N TYR A 152 2.44 6.83 20.66
CA TYR A 152 2.99 8.08 20.14
C TYR A 152 2.77 9.27 21.09
N LEU A 153 1.57 9.39 21.66
CA LEU A 153 1.27 10.39 22.69
C LEU A 153 2.12 10.18 23.96
N GLY A 154 2.33 8.92 24.37
CA GLY A 154 3.18 8.57 25.51
C GLY A 154 4.67 8.86 25.30
N MET A 155 5.14 8.83 24.05
CA MET A 155 6.51 9.23 23.69
C MET A 155 6.65 10.74 23.45
N GLY A 156 5.57 11.52 23.51
CA GLY A 156 5.59 12.97 23.29
C GLY A 156 6.02 13.39 21.89
N ILE A 157 5.90 12.50 20.89
CA ILE A 157 6.29 12.80 19.52
C ILE A 157 5.10 13.44 18.82
N GLU A 158 5.12 14.78 18.69
CA GLU A 158 4.19 15.45 17.78
C GLU A 158 4.44 14.96 16.35
N THR A 159 3.36 14.55 15.68
CA THR A 159 3.34 14.00 14.32
C THR A 159 3.91 14.95 13.28
N THR A 160 3.92 16.25 13.57
CA THR A 160 4.57 17.32 12.80
C THR A 160 6.11 17.30 12.90
N ALA A 161 6.68 16.83 14.02
CA ALA A 161 8.13 16.79 14.23
C ALA A 161 8.82 15.69 13.39
N ILE A 162 8.14 14.56 13.13
CA ILE A 162 8.71 13.50 12.27
C ILE A 162 8.73 13.92 10.80
N ALA A 163 7.67 14.56 10.29
CA ALA A 163 7.64 15.05 8.91
C ALA A 163 8.67 16.17 8.66
N GLY A 164 8.91 17.02 9.67
CA GLY A 164 9.96 18.04 9.65
C GLY A 164 11.37 17.44 9.67
N CYS A 165 11.66 16.49 10.58
CA CYS A 165 12.97 15.85 10.67
C CYS A 165 13.38 15.12 9.39
N VAL A 166 12.45 14.49 8.65
CA VAL A 166 12.77 13.83 7.38
C VAL A 166 13.16 14.83 6.28
N SER A 167 12.61 16.05 6.30
CA SER A 167 13.00 17.10 5.36
C SER A 167 14.33 17.77 5.72
N GLU A 168 14.73 17.73 7.01
CA GLU A 168 15.96 18.36 7.48
C GLU A 168 17.18 17.42 7.44
N VAL A 169 16.98 16.10 7.57
CA VAL A 169 18.07 15.10 7.56
C VAL A 169 18.47 14.68 6.13
N LEU A 170 17.64 14.95 5.11
CA LEU A 170 17.97 14.65 3.71
C LEU A 170 18.58 15.87 3.01
N PRO A 171 19.81 15.82 2.49
CA PRO A 171 20.34 16.86 1.62
C PRO A 171 19.40 17.05 0.43
N HIS A 172 19.07 18.30 0.08
CA HIS A 172 18.18 18.61 -1.04
C HIS A 172 18.59 17.91 -2.35
N GLU A 173 19.90 17.73 -2.55
CA GLU A 173 20.48 17.04 -3.69
C GLU A 173 20.09 15.56 -3.75
N VAL A 174 20.03 14.88 -2.61
CA VAL A 174 19.66 13.45 -2.52
C VAL A 174 18.16 13.28 -2.77
N LYS A 175 17.33 14.18 -2.25
CA LYS A 175 15.88 14.17 -2.51
C LYS A 175 15.58 14.36 -4.00
N LEU A 176 16.30 15.28 -4.66
CA LEU A 176 16.17 15.52 -6.10
C LEU A 176 16.63 14.31 -6.92
N LEU A 177 17.76 13.69 -6.53
CA LEU A 177 18.26 12.48 -7.19
C LEU A 177 17.23 11.34 -7.13
N PHE A 178 16.69 11.06 -5.94
CA PHE A 178 15.67 10.01 -5.77
C PHE A 178 14.39 10.33 -6.53
N ALA A 179 13.94 11.59 -6.52
CA ALA A 179 12.77 12.01 -7.28
C ALA A 179 12.95 11.82 -8.78
N VAL A 180 14.10 12.25 -9.34
CA VAL A 180 14.42 12.09 -10.77
C VAL A 180 14.57 10.62 -11.14
N LEU A 181 15.22 9.81 -10.29
CA LEU A 181 15.40 8.38 -10.50
C LEU A 181 14.06 7.63 -10.44
N MET A 182 13.18 7.96 -9.49
CA MET A 182 11.81 7.43 -9.44
C MET A 182 11.01 7.83 -10.68
N LEU A 183 11.13 9.07 -11.13
CA LEU A 183 10.39 9.56 -12.29
C LEU A 183 10.87 8.89 -13.59
N LEU A 184 12.18 8.66 -13.74
CA LEU A 184 12.77 7.86 -14.81
C LEU A 184 12.33 6.39 -14.75
N ALA A 185 12.33 5.78 -13.56
CA ALA A 185 11.89 4.40 -13.39
C ALA A 185 10.39 4.23 -13.67
N MET A 186 9.56 5.16 -13.22
CA MET A 186 8.11 5.16 -13.46
C MET A 186 7.77 5.42 -14.92
N THR A 187 8.47 6.33 -15.60
CA THR A 187 8.30 6.54 -17.04
C THR A 187 8.75 5.31 -17.83
N TYR A 188 9.88 4.69 -17.49
CA TYR A 188 10.33 3.45 -18.12
C TYR A 188 9.35 2.29 -17.90
N ALA A 189 8.85 2.11 -16.67
CA ALA A 189 7.84 1.10 -16.35
C ALA A 189 6.53 1.35 -17.11
N MET A 190 6.09 2.60 -17.21
CA MET A 190 4.89 2.98 -17.97
C MET A 190 5.06 2.77 -19.48
N TYR A 191 6.24 3.06 -20.03
CA TYR A 191 6.58 2.75 -21.43
C TYR A 191 6.57 1.24 -21.70
N HIS A 192 6.99 0.42 -20.74
CA HIS A 192 6.96 -1.03 -20.88
C HIS A 192 5.53 -1.57 -20.71
N ALA A 193 4.75 -1.06 -19.75
CA ALA A 193 3.36 -1.46 -19.51
C ALA A 193 2.40 -1.09 -20.64
N MET A 194 2.70 -0.03 -21.42
CA MET A 194 1.93 0.33 -22.61
C MET A 194 2.33 -0.44 -23.88
N ARG A 195 3.42 -1.23 -23.84
CA ARG A 195 3.98 -1.94 -25.00
C ARG A 195 3.64 -3.44 -25.01
N GLU A 196 3.03 -3.93 -23.94
CA GLU A 196 2.40 -5.26 -23.85
C GLU A 196 0.89 -5.15 -24.09
#